data_AF-A0A0C2ID80-F1
#
_entry.id   AF-A0A0C2ID80-F1
#
_cell.length_a   1.000
_cell.length_b   1.000
_cell.length_c   1.000
_cell.angle_alpha   90.00
_cell.angle_beta   90.00
_cell.angle_gamma   90.00
#
_symmetry.space_group_name_H-M   'P 1'
#
loop_
_entity.id
_entity.type
_entity.pdbx_description
1 polymer ?
#
loop_
_entity_poly.entity_id
_entity_poly.type
_entity_poly.pdbx_seq_one_letter_code
_entity_poly.pdbx_strand_id
1 'polypeptide(L)'
;MVFLHFTKLGLELDETDRWKQFRFPTNEDLLIFNEVNKQLKNGFCGLEQEKWWLVEFLNCPKKIKVAPHIFDDANFLYKITTYFTIIPKVYLVVCKGQMGLTSLNLKYIGTEPPQRY
;
A
#
# COMPACT_ATOMS: atom_id res chain seq x y z
N MET A 1 34.48 11.78 -26.76
CA MET A 1 33.95 10.51 -26.22
C MET A 1 33.27 10.85 -24.90
N VAL A 2 31.98 10.56 -24.79
CA VAL A 2 31.10 10.94 -23.67
C VAL A 2 31.34 9.98 -22.50
N PHE A 3 31.42 10.49 -21.27
CA PHE A 3 30.90 9.77 -20.10
C PHE A 3 30.23 10.76 -19.14
N LEU A 4 28.92 10.93 -19.35
CA LEU A 4 27.98 11.46 -18.37
C LEU A 4 27.84 10.42 -17.25
N HIS A 5 28.46 10.65 -16.10
CA HIS A 5 28.20 9.84 -14.91
C HIS A 5 27.10 10.50 -14.08
N PHE A 6 25.85 10.21 -14.45
CA PHE A 6 24.68 10.48 -13.61
C PHE A 6 24.55 9.34 -12.60
N THR A 7 25.17 9.48 -11.44
CA THR A 7 24.75 8.78 -10.22
C THR A 7 24.21 9.81 -9.25
N LYS A 8 23.05 10.38 -9.61
CA LYS A 8 22.17 10.98 -8.61
C LYS A 8 21.58 9.81 -7.82
N LEU A 9 22.37 9.30 -6.87
CA LEU A 9 21.90 8.47 -5.76
C LEU A 9 20.97 9.36 -4.93
N GLY A 10 19.72 9.45 -5.39
CA GLY A 10 18.62 9.87 -4.54
C GLY A 10 18.40 8.76 -3.52
N LEU A 11 19.26 8.72 -2.50
CA LEU A 11 18.88 8.22 -1.18
C LEU A 11 17.75 9.14 -0.71
N GLU A 12 16.52 8.82 -1.11
CA GLU A 12 15.34 9.26 -0.36
C GLU A 12 15.49 8.58 1.01
N LEU A 13 15.94 9.36 2.00
CA LEU A 13 16.10 8.91 3.38
C LEU A 13 14.77 8.33 3.89
N ASP A 14 14.89 7.17 4.52
CA ASP A 14 13.87 6.42 5.24
C ASP A 14 12.92 7.29 6.06
N GLU A 15 11.71 7.52 5.55
CA GLU A 15 10.52 7.77 6.37
C GLU A 15 9.80 6.45 6.72
N THR A 16 10.52 5.33 6.62
CA THR A 16 10.09 3.94 6.81
C THR A 16 10.65 3.30 8.07
N ASP A 17 10.88 4.08 9.14
CA ASP A 17 11.52 3.63 10.38
C ASP A 17 10.82 2.44 11.09
N ARG A 18 9.61 2.08 10.65
CA ARG A 18 8.83 0.96 11.19
C ARG A 18 8.40 -0.09 10.16
N TRP A 19 8.79 0.06 8.89
CA TRP A 19 8.37 -0.82 7.81
C TRP A 19 9.58 -1.56 7.24
N LYS A 20 9.44 -2.87 7.03
CA LYS A 20 10.43 -3.66 6.29
C LYS A 20 10.50 -3.16 4.85
N GLN A 21 11.59 -3.46 4.16
CA GLN A 21 11.77 -3.07 2.76
C GLN A 21 10.63 -3.59 1.87
N PHE A 22 10.15 -2.75 0.95
CA PHE A 22 9.14 -3.14 -0.03
C PHE A 22 9.59 -4.31 -0.89
N ARG A 23 8.79 -5.37 -0.89
CA ARG A 23 8.96 -6.56 -1.73
C ARG A 23 7.76 -6.79 -2.65
N PHE A 24 7.89 -7.73 -3.58
CA PHE A 24 6.74 -8.24 -4.31
C PHE A 24 5.82 -9.04 -3.35
N PRO A 25 4.50 -8.95 -3.52
CA PRO A 25 3.55 -9.64 -2.67
C PRO A 25 3.65 -11.16 -2.85
N THR A 26 3.51 -11.91 -1.76
CA THR A 26 3.28 -13.35 -1.78
C THR A 26 1.81 -13.63 -2.12
N ASN A 27 1.46 -14.91 -2.27
CA ASN A 27 0.06 -15.31 -2.44
C ASN A 27 -0.83 -14.85 -1.27
N GLU A 28 -0.31 -14.89 -0.04
CA GLU A 28 -1.05 -14.41 1.13
C GLU A 28 -1.28 -12.89 1.08
N ASP A 29 -0.25 -12.11 0.73
CA ASP A 29 -0.38 -10.65 0.62
C ASP A 29 -1.43 -10.26 -0.43
N LEU A 30 -1.50 -11.02 -1.54
CA LEU A 30 -2.49 -10.83 -2.60
C LEU A 30 -3.91 -11.20 -2.13
N LEU A 31 -4.06 -12.27 -1.34
CA LEU A 31 -5.35 -12.65 -0.75
C LEU A 31 -5.86 -11.56 0.20
N ILE A 32 -5.00 -11.02 1.06
CA ILE A 32 -5.33 -9.89 1.95
C ILE A 32 -5.75 -8.68 1.12
N PHE A 33 -4.97 -8.30 0.11
CA PHE A 33 -5.28 -7.16 -0.75
C PHE A 33 -6.64 -7.31 -1.46
N ASN A 34 -6.91 -8.49 -2.03
CA ASN A 34 -8.15 -8.76 -2.74
C ASN A 34 -9.36 -8.71 -1.81
N GLU A 35 -9.25 -9.27 -0.60
CA GLU A 35 -10.32 -9.24 0.37
C GLU A 35 -10.59 -7.82 0.87
N VAL A 36 -9.55 -7.02 1.14
CA VAL A 36 -9.72 -5.59 1.46
C VAL A 36 -10.39 -4.86 0.30
N ASN A 37 -9.92 -5.04 -0.94
CA ASN A 37 -10.53 -4.38 -2.10
C ASN A 37 -12.01 -4.74 -2.27
N LYS A 38 -12.37 -6.01 -2.01
CA LYS A 38 -13.76 -6.47 -2.01
C LYS A 38 -14.58 -5.82 -0.89
N GLN A 39 -14.04 -5.75 0.33
CA GLN A 39 -14.69 -5.09 1.46
C GLN A 39 -14.93 -3.60 1.17
N LEU A 40 -13.93 -2.91 0.63
CA LEU A 40 -14.06 -1.51 0.23
C LEU A 40 -15.20 -1.34 -0.79
N LYS A 41 -15.26 -2.14 -1.85
CA LYS A 41 -16.37 -2.06 -2.82
C LYS A 41 -17.76 -2.27 -2.22
N ASN A 42 -17.84 -3.08 -1.17
CA ASN A 42 -19.10 -3.39 -0.49
C ASN A 42 -19.50 -2.33 0.54
N GLY A 43 -18.81 -1.19 0.61
CA GLY A 43 -19.14 -0.11 1.53
C GLY A 43 -18.57 -0.32 2.94
N PHE A 44 -17.53 -1.14 3.12
CA PHE A 44 -16.96 -1.39 4.43
C PHE A 44 -16.49 -0.10 5.11
N CYS A 45 -16.89 0.05 6.38
CA CYS A 45 -16.73 1.25 7.19
C CYS A 45 -15.28 1.33 7.74
N GLY A 46 -14.59 2.43 7.46
CA GLY A 46 -13.18 2.65 7.83
C GLY A 46 -12.48 3.67 6.94
N LEU A 47 -13.06 3.95 5.76
CA LEU A 47 -12.64 5.03 4.88
C LEU A 47 -13.43 6.31 5.16
N GLU A 48 -12.71 7.43 5.34
CA GLU A 48 -13.31 8.76 5.30
C GLU A 48 -13.98 8.97 3.92
N GLN A 49 -15.17 9.58 3.90
CA GLN A 49 -15.96 9.68 2.68
C GLN A 49 -15.21 10.32 1.50
N GLU A 50 -14.33 11.26 1.81
CA GLU A 50 -13.52 12.04 0.87
C GLU A 50 -12.47 11.21 0.11
N LYS A 51 -12.17 9.99 0.56
CA LYS A 51 -11.15 9.12 -0.03
C LYS A 51 -11.74 7.95 -0.82
N TRP A 52 -13.08 7.85 -0.92
CA TRP A 52 -13.76 6.76 -1.65
C TRP A 52 -13.35 6.65 -3.11
N TRP A 53 -13.11 7.78 -3.77
CA TRP A 53 -12.67 7.81 -5.17
C TRP A 53 -11.32 7.09 -5.38
N LEU A 54 -10.47 6.95 -4.35
CA LEU A 54 -9.21 6.21 -4.46
C LEU A 54 -9.42 4.70 -4.63
N VAL A 55 -10.57 4.17 -4.22
CA VAL A 55 -10.89 2.73 -4.34
C VAL A 55 -10.98 2.30 -5.80
N GLU A 56 -11.42 3.18 -6.70
CA GLU A 56 -11.50 2.88 -8.14
C GLU A 56 -10.14 2.50 -8.74
N PHE A 57 -9.06 3.09 -8.23
CA PHE A 57 -7.69 2.86 -8.67
C PHE A 57 -7.11 1.52 -8.19
N LEU A 58 -7.76 0.88 -7.21
CA LEU A 58 -7.37 -0.43 -6.70
C LEU A 58 -7.87 -1.58 -7.60
N ASN A 59 -8.75 -1.29 -8.57
CA ASN A 59 -9.36 -2.31 -9.44
C ASN A 59 -8.39 -2.88 -10.47
N CYS A 60 -7.52 -2.04 -11.00
CA CYS A 60 -6.60 -2.43 -12.08
C CYS A 60 -5.19 -1.93 -11.76
N PRO A 61 -4.54 -2.49 -10.72
CA PRO A 61 -3.22 -2.05 -10.32
C PRO A 61 -2.19 -2.48 -11.38
N LYS A 62 -1.32 -1.55 -11.79
CA LYS A 62 -0.18 -1.86 -12.68
C LYS A 62 0.87 -2.68 -11.95
N LYS A 63 1.12 -2.35 -10.68
CA LYS A 63 2.10 -3.04 -9.83
C LYS A 63 1.73 -2.88 -8.36
N ILE A 64 1.86 -3.96 -7.61
CA ILE A 64 1.70 -3.94 -6.15
C ILE A 64 3.05 -4.28 -5.53
N LYS A 65 3.45 -3.51 -4.51
CA LYS A 65 4.51 -3.87 -3.57
C LYS A 65 3.97 -3.83 -2.16
N VAL A 66 4.55 -4.65 -1.28
CA VAL A 66 4.15 -4.73 0.12
C VAL A 66 5.37 -4.60 1.03
N ALA A 67 5.18 -3.92 2.15
CA ALA A 67 6.13 -3.75 3.23
C ALA A 67 5.42 -4.14 4.54
N PRO A 68 5.75 -5.29 5.16
CA PRO A 68 5.26 -5.62 6.49
C PRO A 68 5.87 -4.70 7.54
N HIS A 69 5.18 -4.45 8.64
CA HIS A 69 5.73 -3.69 9.76
C HIS A 69 6.84 -4.48 10.48
N ILE A 70 7.83 -3.79 11.06
CA ILE A 70 9.03 -4.40 11.65
C ILE A 70 8.68 -5.12 12.96
N PHE A 71 7.84 -4.50 13.79
CA PHE A 71 7.50 -4.97 15.14
C PHE A 71 6.09 -5.57 15.25
N ASP A 72 5.34 -5.61 14.15
CA ASP A 72 3.94 -6.06 14.16
C ASP A 72 3.60 -6.79 12.85
N ASP A 73 3.62 -8.11 12.88
CA ASP A 73 3.32 -8.93 11.71
C ASP A 73 1.83 -8.86 11.29
N ALA A 74 0.98 -8.14 12.03
CA ALA A 74 -0.39 -7.86 11.63
C ALA A 74 -0.49 -6.68 10.65
N ASN A 75 0.50 -5.79 10.56
CA ASN A 75 0.38 -4.57 9.74
C ASN A 75 1.14 -4.69 8.42
N PHE A 76 0.46 -4.33 7.34
CA PHE A 76 0.95 -4.41 5.97
C PHE A 76 0.75 -3.06 5.26
N LEU A 77 1.84 -2.48 4.77
CA LEU A 77 1.83 -1.30 3.92
C LEU A 77 1.91 -1.74 2.46
N TYR A 78 0.85 -1.48 1.71
CA TYR A 78 0.81 -1.69 0.27
C TYR A 78 1.11 -0.40 -0.47
N LYS A 79 1.94 -0.51 -1.51
CA LYS A 79 2.20 0.52 -2.51
C LYS A 79 1.68 0.03 -3.85
N ILE A 80 0.55 0.57 -4.27
CA ILE A 80 -0.09 0.27 -5.54
C ILE A 80 0.31 1.34 -6.56
N THR A 81 0.92 0.92 -7.66
CA THR A 81 1.13 1.76 -8.83
C THR A 81 -0.05 1.57 -9.77
N THR A 82 -0.65 2.66 -10.25
CA THR A 82 -1.82 2.62 -11.14
C THR A 82 -1.39 2.85 -12.59
N TYR A 83 -2.31 2.65 -13.54
CA TYR A 83 -2.12 3.05 -14.94
C TYR A 83 -2.43 4.54 -15.19
N PHE A 84 -3.04 5.22 -14.21
CA PHE A 84 -3.47 6.60 -14.32
C PHE A 84 -2.35 7.54 -13.92
N THR A 85 -2.04 8.51 -14.78
CA THR A 85 -0.99 9.50 -14.52
C THR A 85 -1.39 10.51 -13.44
N ILE A 86 -2.68 10.78 -13.27
CA ILE A 86 -3.22 11.71 -12.26
C ILE A 86 -2.97 11.17 -10.85
N ILE A 87 -3.15 9.86 -10.65
CA ILE A 87 -2.83 9.18 -9.40
C ILE A 87 -1.86 8.05 -9.69
N PRO A 88 -0.56 8.32 -9.77
CA PRO A 88 0.41 7.30 -10.15
C PRO A 88 0.56 6.23 -9.06
N LYS A 89 0.24 6.57 -7.81
CA LYS A 89 0.42 5.70 -6.64
C LYS A 89 -0.72 5.84 -5.64
N VAL A 90 -1.12 4.72 -5.06
CA VAL A 90 -2.01 4.63 -3.91
C VAL A 90 -1.32 3.80 -2.85
N TYR A 91 -1.35 4.26 -1.61
CA TYR A 91 -0.81 3.58 -0.45
C TYR A 91 -1.97 3.09 0.42
N LEU A 92 -1.87 1.87 0.92
CA LEU A 92 -2.84 1.29 1.86
C LEU A 92 -2.11 0.75 3.08
N VAL A 93 -2.62 1.01 4.28
CA VAL A 93 -2.19 0.29 5.48
C VAL A 93 -3.32 -0.62 5.93
N VAL A 94 -3.04 -1.91 5.96
CA VAL A 94 -4.00 -2.95 6.35
C VAL A 94 -3.50 -3.62 7.62
N CYS A 95 -4.39 -3.80 8.58
CA CYS A 95 -4.16 -4.54 9.81
C CYS A 95 -4.92 -5.87 9.74
N LYS A 96 -4.23 -6.99 9.90
CA LYS A 96 -4.77 -8.35 9.96
C LYS A 96 -4.99 -8.74 11.43
N GLY A 97 -6.25 -8.85 11.83
CA GLY A 97 -6.65 -9.29 13.16
C GLY A 97 -6.41 -10.79 13.40
N GLN A 98 -6.66 -11.23 14.62
CA GLN A 98 -6.40 -12.61 15.08
C GLN A 98 -7.19 -13.68 14.30
N MET A 99 -8.36 -13.33 13.74
CA MET A 99 -9.16 -14.25 12.91
C MET A 99 -8.73 -14.30 11.43
N GLY A 100 -7.59 -13.69 11.08
CA GLY A 100 -7.05 -13.75 9.72
C GLY A 100 -7.83 -12.91 8.72
N LEU A 101 -8.20 -13.48 7.57
CA LEU A 101 -8.85 -12.75 6.46
C LEU A 101 -10.26 -12.24 6.80
N THR A 102 -10.92 -12.79 7.82
CA THR A 102 -12.25 -12.35 8.27
C THR A 102 -12.18 -11.14 9.20
N SER A 103 -10.99 -10.75 9.64
CA SER A 103 -10.76 -9.60 10.53
C SER A 103 -9.69 -8.70 9.92
N LEU A 104 -9.97 -8.12 8.76
CA LEU A 104 -9.12 -7.12 8.14
C LEU A 104 -9.64 -5.73 8.48
N ASN A 105 -8.74 -4.82 8.81
CA ASN A 105 -9.08 -3.42 9.08
C ASN A 105 -8.17 -2.50 8.26
N LEU A 106 -8.76 -1.57 7.51
CA LEU A 106 -8.02 -0.56 6.77
C LEU A 106 -7.71 0.61 7.71
N LYS A 107 -6.43 0.85 7.99
CA LYS A 107 -5.98 1.97 8.83
C LYS A 107 -5.73 3.24 8.03
N TYR A 108 -5.36 3.11 6.76
CA TYR A 108 -4.99 4.25 5.91
C TYR A 108 -5.20 3.94 4.43
N ILE A 109 -5.61 4.97 3.69
CA ILE A 109 -5.56 5.03 2.23
C ILE A 109 -5.22 6.46 1.81
N GLY A 110 -4.31 6.59 0.84
CA GLY A 110 -3.90 7.89 0.35
C GLY A 110 -2.97 7.80 -0.85
N THR A 111 -2.65 8.94 -1.44
CA THR A 111 -1.71 9.06 -2.56
C THR A 111 -0.26 9.25 -2.10
N GLU A 112 -0.09 9.60 -0.82
CA GLU A 112 1.19 9.77 -0.14
C GLU A 112 1.45 8.62 0.84
N PRO A 113 2.71 8.27 1.10
CA PRO A 113 3.04 7.28 2.13
C PRO A 113 2.54 7.75 3.50
N PRO A 114 2.08 6.83 4.37
CA PRO A 114 1.64 7.18 5.71
C PRO A 114 2.80 7.79 6.53
N GLN A 115 2.64 9.03 7.00
CA GLN A 115 3.68 9.70 7.81
C GLN A 115 3.68 9.25 9.29
N ARG A 116 2.61 8.62 9.79
CA ARG A 116 2.46 8.23 11.20
C ARG A 116 1.63 6.95 11.39
N TYR A 117 2.22 5.77 11.19
CA TYR A 117 1.65 4.47 11.61
C TYR A 117 2.76 3.50 12.00
#